data_AF-A0A6L2QCG0-F1
#
_entry.id   AF-A0A6L2QCG0-F1
#
_cell.length_a   1.000
_cell.length_b   1.000
_cell.length_c   1.000
_cell.angle_alpha   90.00
_cell.angle_beta   90.00
_cell.angle_gamma   90.00
#
_symmetry.space_group_name_H-M   'P 1'
#
loop_
_entity.id
_entity.type
_entity.pdbx_description
1 polymer ?
#
loop_
_entity_poly.entity_id
_entity_poly.type
_entity_poly.pdbx_seq_one_letter_code
_entity_poly.pdbx_strand_id
1 'polypeptide(L)'
;MVVLKFMVFATISCRFLWSLNTSRDDFELMDYTKLISEEHFAVGHPVVIVLPHGEQGSGNNAVFYLIKNLCAAVRWPIFVFNARYEMEANVFIETHKHGSYIILLSGPCQDWEEHISGFRQQLSILRFGNTWESWNPRAKFLVSVMSDCPHFYTTLISRAILNEFWSHGVVKALVLFKKSSEGRGKKSDQNTSHSTQDTHMEIQTWFPYKNSQRCDPAEGTVPVKVFTIRNFSYIRGNDIFKGHFIKNLHGCPIRVHVRIYQPFVNPPKRFWLNDSYYYDSYEDGLEIELLRIIGKSLNASLVIVD
;
A
#
# COMPACT_ATOMS: atom_id res chain seq x y z
N MET A 1 2.05 -42.92 15.16
CA MET A 1 2.04 -43.06 13.70
C MET A 1 2.34 -41.69 13.11
N VAL A 2 3.58 -41.44 12.68
CA VAL A 2 4.00 -40.15 12.10
C VAL A 2 3.68 -40.22 10.62
N VAL A 3 2.60 -39.55 10.19
CA VAL A 3 2.29 -39.41 8.76
C VAL A 3 3.18 -38.31 8.22
N LEU A 4 4.34 -38.69 7.69
CA LEU A 4 5.20 -37.80 6.92
C LEU A 4 4.47 -37.51 5.59
N LYS A 5 3.69 -36.43 5.54
CA LYS A 5 3.13 -35.94 4.28
C LYS A 5 4.28 -35.33 3.48
N PHE A 6 4.76 -36.07 2.48
CA PHE A 6 5.70 -35.54 1.50
C PHE A 6 5.04 -34.37 0.77
N MET A 7 5.60 -33.19 1.01
CA MET A 7 5.22 -31.93 0.38
C MET A 7 5.76 -31.96 -1.05
N VAL A 8 4.89 -32.11 -2.04
CA VAL A 8 5.25 -31.73 -3.41
C VAL A 8 5.24 -30.21 -3.42
N PHE A 9 6.39 -29.61 -3.12
CA PHE A 9 6.67 -28.29 -3.66
C PHE A 9 6.62 -28.46 -5.17
N ALA A 10 5.50 -28.10 -5.79
CA ALA A 10 5.58 -27.49 -7.08
C ALA A 10 6.27 -26.15 -6.86
N THR A 11 7.59 -26.17 -6.61
CA THR A 11 8.45 -25.17 -7.19
C THR A 11 8.12 -25.28 -8.66
N ILE A 12 7.22 -24.42 -9.12
CA ILE A 12 7.12 -24.09 -10.53
C ILE A 12 8.48 -23.47 -10.81
N SER A 13 9.50 -24.32 -11.01
CA SER A 13 10.77 -23.92 -11.53
C SER A 13 10.37 -23.18 -12.79
N CYS A 14 10.71 -21.90 -12.87
CA CYS A 14 10.23 -21.00 -13.92
C CYS A 14 10.88 -21.33 -15.27
N ARG A 15 10.83 -22.59 -15.68
CA ARG A 15 11.15 -23.11 -16.99
C ARG A 15 9.89 -23.12 -17.85
N PHE A 16 9.13 -22.02 -17.84
CA PHE A 16 8.12 -21.80 -18.87
C PHE A 16 8.81 -21.19 -20.09
N LEU A 17 9.23 -22.07 -21.01
CA LEU A 17 9.74 -21.74 -22.33
C LEU A 17 8.57 -21.33 -23.25
N TRP A 18 8.07 -20.11 -23.09
CA TRP A 18 7.12 -19.51 -24.02
C TRP A 18 7.70 -18.20 -24.57
N SER A 19 7.99 -18.19 -25.88
CA SER A 19 8.39 -17.01 -26.64
C SER A 19 7.13 -16.23 -27.06
N LEU A 20 6.58 -15.45 -26.15
CA LEU A 20 5.65 -14.39 -26.54
C LEU A 20 6.47 -13.27 -27.16
N ASN A 21 6.32 -13.07 -28.47
CA ASN A 21 6.94 -11.99 -29.22
C ASN A 21 6.05 -10.73 -29.12
N THR A 22 5.88 -10.23 -27.90
CA THR A 22 5.11 -9.00 -27.61
C THR A 22 6.06 -7.81 -27.53
N SER A 23 5.67 -6.68 -28.14
CA SER A 23 6.44 -5.45 -28.06
C SER A 23 6.59 -5.02 -26.60
N ARG A 24 7.77 -4.51 -26.24
CA ARG A 24 8.06 -4.07 -24.86
C ARG A 24 7.18 -2.88 -24.43
N ASP A 25 6.76 -2.07 -25.40
CA ASP A 25 6.01 -0.83 -25.15
C ASP A 25 4.59 -1.07 -24.65
N ASP A 26 4.07 -2.30 -24.80
CA ASP A 26 2.71 -2.66 -24.38
C ASP A 26 2.60 -2.85 -22.85
N PHE A 27 3.72 -3.07 -22.15
CA PHE A 27 3.75 -3.46 -20.73
C PHE A 27 4.56 -2.53 -19.83
N GLU A 28 4.72 -1.27 -20.22
CA GLU A 28 5.51 -0.29 -19.46
C GLU A 28 5.11 -0.23 -17.98
N LEU A 29 3.81 -0.25 -17.66
CA LEU A 29 3.34 -0.23 -16.28
C LEU A 29 3.92 -1.41 -15.49
N MET A 30 3.95 -2.60 -16.08
CA MET A 30 4.47 -3.82 -15.46
C MET A 30 6.00 -3.77 -15.32
N ASP A 31 6.71 -3.17 -16.27
CA ASP A 31 8.15 -2.89 -16.16
C ASP A 31 8.45 -2.01 -14.94
N TYR A 32 7.64 -0.97 -14.71
CA TYR A 32 7.77 -0.11 -13.53
C TYR A 32 7.35 -0.83 -12.23
N THR A 33 6.28 -1.60 -12.23
CA THR A 33 5.87 -2.43 -11.08
C THR A 33 6.98 -3.40 -10.69
N LYS A 34 7.60 -4.06 -11.67
CA LYS A 34 8.76 -4.95 -11.47
C LYS A 34 9.93 -4.18 -10.87
N LEU A 35 10.32 -3.05 -11.46
CA LEU A 35 11.46 -2.27 -10.99
C LEU A 35 11.26 -1.78 -9.56
N ILE A 36 10.07 -1.24 -9.23
CA ILE A 36 9.75 -0.81 -7.85
C ILE A 36 9.87 -2.00 -6.89
N SER A 37 9.39 -3.17 -7.30
CA SER A 37 9.48 -4.39 -6.49
C SER A 37 10.95 -4.78 -6.27
N GLU A 38 11.77 -4.77 -7.31
CA GLU A 38 13.20 -5.10 -7.25
C GLU A 38 14.00 -4.15 -6.35
N GLU A 39 13.71 -2.86 -6.41
CA GLU A 39 14.46 -1.87 -5.62
C GLU A 39 13.99 -1.82 -4.17
N HIS A 40 12.71 -2.08 -3.89
CA HIS A 40 12.15 -1.82 -2.56
C HIS A 40 11.68 -3.06 -1.80
N PHE A 41 11.44 -4.21 -2.42
CA PHE A 41 11.02 -5.40 -1.68
C PHE A 41 12.22 -6.15 -1.11
N ALA A 42 12.07 -6.65 0.11
CA ALA A 42 13.13 -7.40 0.78
C ALA A 42 13.38 -8.72 0.04
N VAL A 43 14.65 -9.02 -0.28
CA VAL A 43 15.03 -10.29 -0.93
C VAL A 43 14.72 -11.47 0.00
N GLY A 44 14.33 -12.60 -0.59
CA GLY A 44 13.99 -13.84 0.13
C GLY A 44 12.65 -13.82 0.86
N HIS A 45 11.98 -12.67 0.97
CA HIS A 45 10.64 -12.58 1.54
C HIS A 45 9.58 -12.80 0.47
N PRO A 46 8.47 -13.48 0.78
CA PRO A 46 7.43 -13.69 -0.21
C PRO A 46 6.79 -12.41 -0.73
N VAL A 47 6.47 -12.41 -2.02
CA VAL A 47 5.69 -11.37 -2.70
C VAL A 47 4.33 -11.96 -3.08
N VAL A 48 3.27 -11.34 -2.57
CA VAL A 48 1.89 -11.68 -2.91
C VAL A 48 1.47 -10.85 -4.10
N ILE A 49 0.97 -11.47 -5.16
CA ILE A 49 0.39 -10.82 -6.33
C ILE A 49 -1.11 -11.11 -6.33
N VAL A 50 -1.93 -10.07 -6.23
CA VAL A 50 -3.39 -10.17 -6.23
C VAL A 50 -3.90 -9.79 -7.60
N LEU A 51 -4.55 -10.75 -8.26
CA LEU A 51 -5.07 -10.59 -9.61
C LEU A 51 -6.32 -9.71 -9.63
N PRO A 52 -6.56 -8.97 -10.73
CA PRO A 52 -7.73 -8.09 -10.84
C PRO A 52 -9.05 -8.84 -10.66
N HIS A 53 -10.05 -8.15 -10.09
CA HIS A 53 -11.39 -8.71 -9.90
C HIS A 53 -12.23 -8.74 -11.20
N GLY A 54 -11.81 -8.07 -12.30
CA GLY A 54 -12.56 -7.89 -13.56
C GLY A 54 -12.37 -8.96 -14.66
N GLU A 55 -13.22 -8.91 -15.69
CA GLU A 55 -13.39 -9.96 -16.72
C GLU A 55 -12.18 -10.20 -17.66
N GLN A 56 -12.10 -11.43 -18.17
CA GLN A 56 -10.98 -12.14 -18.82
C GLN A 56 -10.38 -11.51 -20.11
N GLY A 57 -10.69 -10.27 -20.49
CA GLY A 57 -10.45 -9.77 -21.85
C GLY A 57 -9.03 -9.29 -22.18
N SER A 58 -8.48 -8.34 -21.41
CA SER A 58 -7.28 -7.60 -21.83
C SER A 58 -6.13 -7.56 -20.82
N GLY A 59 -6.42 -7.68 -19.52
CA GLY A 59 -5.41 -7.58 -18.46
C GLY A 59 -4.48 -8.80 -18.36
N ASN A 60 -4.90 -9.95 -18.90
CA ASN A 60 -4.20 -11.22 -18.69
C ASN A 60 -2.76 -11.20 -19.20
N ASN A 61 -2.50 -10.64 -20.37
CA ASN A 61 -1.13 -10.61 -20.94
C ASN A 61 -0.17 -9.78 -20.09
N ALA A 62 -0.62 -8.63 -19.58
CA ALA A 62 0.19 -7.78 -18.70
C ALA A 62 0.46 -8.46 -17.36
N VAL A 63 -0.55 -9.11 -16.78
CA VAL A 63 -0.41 -9.93 -15.56
C VAL A 63 0.62 -11.05 -15.78
N PHE A 64 0.50 -11.82 -16.87
CA PHE A 64 1.44 -12.89 -17.21
C PHE A 64 2.85 -12.36 -17.44
N TYR A 65 2.99 -11.23 -18.14
CA TYR A 65 4.27 -10.57 -18.35
C TYR A 65 4.93 -10.20 -17.02
N LEU A 66 4.17 -9.59 -16.09
CA LEU A 66 4.69 -9.23 -14.78
C LEU A 66 5.15 -10.46 -13.98
N ILE A 67 4.28 -11.48 -13.87
CA ILE A 67 4.59 -12.71 -13.12
C ILE A 67 5.83 -13.39 -13.71
N LYS A 68 5.89 -13.56 -15.03
CA LYS A 68 7.04 -14.14 -15.73
C LYS A 68 8.33 -13.40 -15.39
N ASN A 69 8.31 -12.08 -15.43
CA ASN A 69 9.49 -11.25 -15.17
C ASN A 69 9.93 -11.26 -13.70
N LEU A 70 8.99 -11.23 -12.75
CA LEU A 70 9.31 -11.34 -11.32
C LEU A 70 9.87 -12.73 -10.99
N CYS A 71 9.27 -13.77 -11.55
CA CYS A 71 9.74 -15.15 -11.45
C CYS A 71 11.17 -15.32 -11.99
N ALA A 72 11.46 -14.74 -13.16
CA ALA A 72 12.78 -14.80 -13.78
C ALA A 72 13.87 -14.08 -12.98
N ALA A 73 13.51 -13.13 -12.11
CA ALA A 73 14.47 -12.46 -11.22
C ALA A 73 14.96 -13.37 -10.09
N VAL A 74 14.22 -14.44 -9.73
CA VAL A 74 14.56 -15.42 -8.67
C VAL A 74 14.91 -14.76 -7.33
N ARG A 75 14.24 -13.64 -6.99
CA ARG A 75 14.51 -12.89 -5.75
C ARG A 75 13.56 -13.22 -4.60
N TRP A 76 12.37 -13.75 -4.92
CA TRP A 76 11.30 -13.94 -3.95
C TRP A 76 10.49 -15.21 -4.28
N PRO A 77 9.99 -15.92 -3.25
CA PRO A 77 8.81 -16.76 -3.40
C PRO A 77 7.62 -15.90 -3.87
N ILE A 78 6.91 -16.33 -4.90
CA ILE A 78 5.76 -15.57 -5.44
C ILE A 78 4.49 -16.36 -5.17
N PHE A 79 3.54 -15.71 -4.48
CA PHE A 79 2.19 -16.22 -4.29
C PHE A 79 1.22 -15.44 -5.15
N VAL A 80 0.43 -16.13 -5.96
CA VAL A 80 -0.57 -15.50 -6.84
C VAL A 80 -1.95 -15.80 -6.31
N PHE A 81 -2.70 -14.75 -5.97
CA PHE A 81 -4.06 -14.83 -5.44
C PHE A 81 -5.05 -14.32 -6.45
N ASN A 82 -6.05 -15.15 -6.76
CA ASN A 82 -7.19 -14.73 -7.54
C ASN A 82 -8.38 -14.50 -6.62
N ALA A 83 -8.74 -13.24 -6.41
CA ALA A 83 -9.85 -12.84 -5.53
C ALA A 83 -11.23 -13.32 -6.01
N ARG A 84 -11.35 -13.88 -7.22
CA ARG A 84 -12.62 -14.42 -7.72
C ARG A 84 -12.92 -15.82 -7.19
N TYR A 85 -11.89 -16.59 -6.90
CA TYR A 85 -12.06 -17.96 -6.45
C TYR A 85 -11.87 -17.98 -4.94
N GLU A 86 -12.94 -18.33 -4.21
CA GLU A 86 -12.78 -18.73 -2.82
C GLU A 86 -11.80 -19.91 -2.79
N MET A 87 -10.65 -19.70 -2.14
CA MET A 87 -9.74 -20.80 -1.92
C MET A 87 -10.46 -21.79 -1.01
N GLU A 88 -10.65 -23.02 -1.49
CA GLU A 88 -11.14 -24.10 -0.64
C GLU A 88 -10.25 -24.16 0.61
N ALA A 89 -10.88 -24.21 1.79
CA ALA A 89 -10.24 -24.10 3.11
C ALA A 89 -9.15 -25.14 3.40
N ASN A 90 -8.96 -26.12 2.51
CA ASN A 90 -7.95 -27.17 2.63
C ASN A 90 -6.58 -26.80 2.02
N VAL A 91 -6.45 -25.64 1.38
CA VAL A 91 -5.17 -25.15 0.86
C VAL A 91 -4.40 -24.49 2.00
N PHE A 92 -3.21 -25.02 2.28
CA PHE A 92 -2.23 -24.61 3.31
C PHE A 92 -2.44 -23.21 3.90
N ILE A 93 -2.59 -23.15 5.22
CA ILE A 93 -2.49 -21.91 5.98
C ILE A 93 -1.02 -21.51 6.01
N GLU A 94 -0.64 -20.54 5.18
CA GLU A 94 0.64 -19.87 5.34
C GLU A 94 0.59 -19.08 6.65
N THR A 95 1.47 -19.39 7.58
CA THR A 95 1.54 -18.73 8.89
C THR A 95 2.52 -17.56 8.89
N HIS A 96 3.36 -17.44 7.86
CA HIS A 96 4.38 -16.40 7.80
C HIS A 96 3.83 -15.11 7.22
N LYS A 97 3.92 -14.04 8.02
CA LYS A 97 3.56 -12.69 7.58
C LYS A 97 4.30 -12.31 6.30
N HIS A 98 3.55 -11.98 5.25
CA HIS A 98 4.14 -11.56 3.99
C HIS A 98 4.78 -10.17 4.12
N GLY A 99 5.89 -9.96 3.39
CA GLY A 99 6.65 -8.70 3.43
C GLY A 99 6.17 -7.66 2.41
N SER A 100 5.55 -8.11 1.33
CA SER A 100 5.20 -7.28 0.17
C SER A 100 3.98 -7.80 -0.58
N TYR A 101 3.20 -6.86 -1.10
CA TYR A 101 1.97 -7.11 -1.85
C TYR A 101 1.97 -6.26 -3.12
N ILE A 102 1.64 -6.89 -4.24
CA ILE A 102 1.33 -6.25 -5.52
C ILE A 102 -0.15 -6.51 -5.77
N ILE A 103 -0.97 -5.46 -5.87
CA ILE A 103 -2.41 -5.59 -6.16
C ILE A 103 -2.66 -4.98 -7.54
N LEU A 104 -3.25 -5.77 -8.42
CA LEU A 104 -3.52 -5.35 -9.79
C LEU A 104 -4.99 -4.97 -9.91
N LEU A 105 -5.25 -3.79 -10.45
CA LEU A 105 -6.59 -3.27 -10.73
C LEU A 105 -6.75 -3.07 -12.24
N SER A 106 -7.89 -3.46 -12.78
CA SER A 106 -8.21 -3.36 -14.21
C SER A 106 -9.67 -2.96 -14.41
N GLY A 107 -9.92 -2.18 -15.47
CA GLY A 107 -11.26 -1.83 -15.96
C GLY A 107 -11.38 -0.35 -16.35
N PRO A 108 -12.53 0.16 -16.80
CA PRO A 108 -12.66 1.55 -17.27
C PRO A 108 -12.62 2.58 -16.14
N CYS A 109 -11.82 3.66 -16.27
CA CYS A 109 -11.66 4.66 -15.21
C CYS A 109 -12.94 5.47 -14.89
N GLN A 110 -13.93 5.43 -15.78
CA GLN A 110 -15.24 6.07 -15.59
C GLN A 110 -16.05 5.37 -14.49
N ASP A 111 -15.94 4.04 -14.40
CA ASP A 111 -16.65 3.20 -13.42
C ASP A 111 -15.79 2.94 -12.17
N TRP A 112 -15.13 3.99 -11.69
CA TRP A 112 -14.15 3.86 -10.60
C TRP A 112 -14.74 3.29 -9.31
N GLU A 113 -16.03 3.51 -9.04
CA GLU A 113 -16.70 2.97 -7.86
C GLU A 113 -16.73 1.43 -7.88
N GLU A 114 -16.97 0.82 -9.04
CA GLU A 114 -16.92 -0.63 -9.22
C GLU A 114 -15.50 -1.15 -9.00
N HIS A 115 -14.49 -0.45 -9.50
CA HIS A 115 -13.10 -0.82 -9.25
C HIS A 115 -12.73 -0.77 -7.78
N ILE A 116 -13.19 0.26 -7.06
CA ILE A 116 -12.96 0.38 -5.62
C ILE A 116 -13.72 -0.72 -4.87
N SER A 117 -14.92 -1.09 -5.32
CA SER A 117 -15.64 -2.26 -4.78
C SER A 117 -14.83 -3.55 -4.97
N GLY A 118 -14.32 -3.80 -6.17
CA GLY A 118 -13.44 -4.95 -6.46
C GLY A 118 -12.16 -4.93 -5.64
N PHE A 119 -11.57 -3.75 -5.43
CA PHE A 119 -10.40 -3.58 -4.55
C PHE A 119 -10.72 -3.88 -3.08
N ARG A 120 -11.86 -3.40 -2.56
CA ARG A 120 -12.34 -3.74 -1.20
C ARG A 120 -12.51 -5.24 -1.03
N GLN A 121 -13.04 -5.92 -2.05
CA GLN A 121 -13.17 -7.37 -2.02
C GLN A 121 -11.81 -8.07 -2.02
N GLN A 122 -10.88 -7.65 -2.87
CA GLN A 122 -9.50 -8.15 -2.86
C GLN A 122 -8.85 -7.99 -1.47
N LEU A 123 -8.97 -6.81 -0.84
CA LEU A 123 -8.45 -6.56 0.50
C LEU A 123 -9.15 -7.39 1.57
N SER A 124 -10.47 -7.52 1.50
CA SER A 124 -11.26 -8.34 2.42
C SER A 124 -10.79 -9.79 2.40
N ILE A 125 -10.56 -10.36 1.21
CA ILE A 125 -10.06 -11.73 1.06
C ILE A 125 -8.66 -11.88 1.66
N LEU A 126 -7.75 -10.93 1.42
CA LEU A 126 -6.40 -10.97 2.01
C LEU A 126 -6.44 -10.92 3.55
N ARG A 127 -7.35 -10.12 4.11
CA ARG A 127 -7.45 -9.87 5.55
C ARG A 127 -8.25 -10.93 6.31
N PHE A 128 -9.34 -11.41 5.73
CA PHE A 128 -10.34 -12.24 6.41
C PHE A 128 -10.50 -13.63 5.79
N GLY A 129 -9.90 -13.89 4.62
CA GLY A 129 -9.86 -15.22 4.04
C GLY A 129 -8.81 -16.12 4.71
N ASN A 130 -8.45 -17.22 4.03
CA ASN A 130 -7.49 -18.20 4.54
C ASN A 130 -6.07 -17.65 4.76
N THR A 131 -5.80 -16.41 4.34
CA THR A 131 -4.51 -15.72 4.49
C THR A 131 -4.45 -14.77 5.67
N TRP A 132 -5.47 -14.71 6.53
CA TRP A 132 -5.55 -13.73 7.62
C TRP A 132 -4.34 -13.76 8.57
N GLU A 133 -3.76 -14.94 8.82
CA GLU A 133 -2.55 -15.10 9.66
C GLU A 133 -1.30 -14.50 9.01
N SER A 134 -1.24 -14.54 7.68
CA SER A 134 -0.16 -13.98 6.87
C SER A 134 -0.33 -12.49 6.54
N TRP A 135 -1.51 -11.91 6.79
CA TRP A 135 -1.77 -10.50 6.59
C TRP A 135 -0.82 -9.64 7.43
N ASN A 136 -0.19 -8.65 6.78
CA ASN A 136 0.78 -7.79 7.44
C ASN A 136 0.56 -6.33 7.02
N PRO A 137 -0.12 -5.51 7.85
CA PRO A 137 -0.37 -4.10 7.52
C PRO A 137 0.92 -3.25 7.47
N ARG A 138 2.05 -3.76 7.98
CA ARG A 138 3.36 -3.10 7.92
C ARG A 138 4.18 -3.46 6.68
N ALA A 139 3.68 -4.38 5.85
CA ALA A 139 4.25 -4.74 4.56
C ALA A 139 4.25 -3.58 3.57
N LYS A 140 4.93 -3.74 2.44
CA LYS A 140 4.91 -2.78 1.33
C LYS A 140 3.81 -3.15 0.35
N PHE A 141 2.85 -2.26 0.14
CA PHE A 141 1.73 -2.45 -0.79
C PHE A 141 1.94 -1.60 -2.05
N LEU A 142 1.96 -2.24 -3.22
CA LEU A 142 2.03 -1.60 -4.51
C LEU A 142 0.78 -1.93 -5.31
N VAL A 143 -0.09 -0.95 -5.52
CA VAL A 143 -1.28 -1.10 -6.35
C VAL A 143 -0.96 -0.58 -7.75
N SER A 144 -1.11 -1.43 -8.77
CA SER A 144 -0.92 -1.04 -10.17
C SER A 144 -2.29 -0.94 -10.85
N VAL A 145 -2.65 0.26 -11.28
CA VAL A 145 -3.90 0.50 -12.02
C VAL A 145 -3.59 0.39 -13.51
N MET A 146 -4.05 -0.71 -14.12
CA MET A 146 -3.71 -1.11 -15.49
C MET A 146 -4.42 -0.29 -16.57
N SER A 147 -5.34 0.57 -16.16
CA SER A 147 -6.17 1.39 -17.01
C SER A 147 -5.50 2.73 -17.29
N ASP A 148 -5.59 3.21 -18.54
CA ASP A 148 -5.12 4.54 -18.89
C ASP A 148 -6.14 5.59 -18.43
N CYS A 149 -5.92 6.10 -17.22
CA CYS A 149 -6.85 7.05 -16.59
C CYS A 149 -6.43 8.50 -16.85
N PRO A 150 -7.38 9.38 -17.20
CA PRO A 150 -7.13 10.81 -17.15
C PRO A 150 -6.70 11.26 -15.74
N HIS A 151 -5.85 12.28 -15.66
CA HIS A 151 -5.26 12.76 -14.40
C HIS A 151 -6.29 13.09 -13.30
N PHE A 152 -7.48 13.55 -13.68
CA PHE A 152 -8.57 13.79 -12.73
C PHE A 152 -8.97 12.50 -11.98
N TYR A 153 -9.10 11.39 -12.71
CA TYR A 153 -9.51 10.11 -12.14
C TYR A 153 -8.38 9.45 -11.34
N THR A 154 -7.10 9.61 -11.71
CA THR A 154 -5.98 8.99 -10.98
C THR A 154 -5.97 9.41 -9.51
N THR A 155 -6.16 10.71 -9.25
CA THR A 155 -6.18 11.25 -7.88
C THR A 155 -7.39 10.76 -7.08
N LEU A 156 -8.57 10.65 -7.70
CA LEU A 156 -9.78 10.15 -7.04
C LEU A 156 -9.67 8.66 -6.71
N ILE A 157 -9.29 7.83 -7.69
CA ILE A 157 -9.08 6.39 -7.54
C ILE A 157 -8.03 6.12 -6.46
N SER A 158 -6.88 6.80 -6.55
CA SER A 158 -5.81 6.69 -5.57
C SER A 158 -6.29 7.05 -4.18
N ARG A 159 -6.99 8.17 -4.00
CA ARG A 159 -7.54 8.56 -2.70
C ARG A 159 -8.45 7.49 -2.12
N ALA A 160 -9.34 6.91 -2.93
CA ALA A 160 -10.23 5.85 -2.49
C ALA A 160 -9.47 4.59 -2.07
N ILE A 161 -8.52 4.11 -2.88
CA ILE A 161 -7.62 2.98 -2.55
C ILE A 161 -6.87 3.25 -1.25
N LEU A 162 -6.31 4.45 -1.13
CA LEU A 162 -5.49 4.89 -0.01
C LEU A 162 -6.33 5.02 1.28
N ASN A 163 -7.59 5.45 1.18
CA ASN A 163 -8.55 5.45 2.30
C ASN A 163 -8.85 4.03 2.81
N GLU A 164 -9.08 3.08 1.91
CA GLU A 164 -9.37 1.69 2.30
C GLU A 164 -8.19 1.06 3.01
N PHE A 165 -6.99 1.22 2.47
CA PHE A 165 -5.79 0.76 3.15
C PHE A 165 -5.58 1.41 4.53
N TRP A 166 -5.87 2.71 4.66
CA TRP A 166 -5.80 3.42 5.94
C TRP A 166 -6.78 2.84 6.97
N SER A 167 -8.02 2.55 6.57
CA SER A 167 -9.03 1.92 7.44
C SER A 167 -8.60 0.51 7.91
N HIS A 168 -7.70 -0.12 7.16
CA HIS A 168 -7.08 -1.41 7.49
C HIS A 168 -5.71 -1.30 8.18
N GLY A 169 -5.30 -0.09 8.60
CA GLY A 169 -4.05 0.15 9.33
C GLY A 169 -2.80 -0.04 8.48
N VAL A 170 -2.93 -0.10 7.15
CA VAL A 170 -1.78 -0.18 6.24
C VAL A 170 -1.06 1.16 6.26
N VAL A 171 0.27 1.11 6.42
CA VAL A 171 1.10 2.32 6.57
C VAL A 171 2.00 2.63 5.37
N LYS A 172 2.22 1.64 4.49
CA LYS A 172 3.11 1.75 3.33
C LYS A 172 2.39 1.29 2.06
N ALA A 173 1.68 2.21 1.42
CA ALA A 173 1.00 1.94 0.15
C ALA A 173 1.41 2.93 -0.94
N LEU A 174 1.57 2.41 -2.15
CA LEU A 174 1.76 3.18 -3.38
C LEU A 174 0.69 2.77 -4.38
N VAL A 175 0.17 3.75 -5.12
CA VAL A 175 -0.70 3.53 -6.27
C VAL A 175 0.04 4.03 -7.51
N LEU A 176 0.19 3.16 -8.51
CA LEU A 176 0.94 3.40 -9.73
C LEU A 176 -0.03 3.49 -10.91
N PHE A 177 0.07 4.58 -11.67
CA PHE A 177 -0.70 4.82 -12.89
C PHE A 177 0.24 5.06 -14.08
N LYS A 178 -0.19 4.61 -15.26
CA LYS A 178 0.34 5.10 -16.53
C LYS A 178 -0.25 6.48 -16.79
N LYS A 179 0.60 7.45 -17.18
CA LYS A 179 0.13 8.81 -17.49
C LYS A 179 -0.22 8.92 -18.96
N SER A 180 -1.48 9.21 -19.26
CA SER A 180 -1.92 9.54 -20.61
C SER A 180 -1.18 10.77 -21.17
N SER A 181 -0.80 10.72 -22.44
CA SER A 181 -0.10 11.79 -23.15
C SER A 181 -1.01 12.95 -23.61
N GLU A 182 -2.30 12.94 -23.24
CA GLU A 182 -3.36 13.81 -23.76
C GLU A 182 -3.11 15.33 -23.61
N GLY A 183 -2.10 15.75 -22.86
CA GLY A 183 -1.75 17.17 -22.68
C GLY A 183 -0.67 17.74 -23.62
N ARG A 184 -0.01 16.93 -24.46
CA ARG A 184 0.88 17.49 -25.50
C ARG A 184 0.00 18.04 -26.63
N GLY A 185 -0.58 19.21 -26.39
CA GLY A 185 -1.23 20.01 -27.43
C GLY A 185 -0.33 20.01 -28.66
N LYS A 186 -0.93 19.78 -29.82
CA LYS A 186 -0.30 19.70 -31.14
C LYS A 186 0.54 20.95 -31.41
N LYS A 187 1.72 21.08 -30.80
CA LYS A 187 2.74 22.01 -31.25
C LYS A 187 3.31 21.36 -32.50
N SER A 188 2.69 21.75 -33.61
CA SER A 188 3.04 21.40 -34.97
C SER A 188 4.38 22.03 -35.34
N ASP A 189 5.45 21.67 -34.64
CA ASP A 189 6.79 21.95 -35.10
C ASP A 189 7.35 20.66 -35.69
N GLN A 190 7.11 20.54 -36.99
CA GLN A 190 7.75 19.56 -37.86
C GLN A 190 9.27 19.73 -37.80
N ASN A 191 10.00 18.62 -37.90
CA ASN A 191 11.42 18.51 -38.24
C ASN A 191 12.44 18.36 -37.10
N THR A 192 12.16 17.53 -36.09
CA THR A 192 13.27 16.85 -35.40
C THR A 192 12.95 15.39 -35.11
N SER A 193 13.67 14.54 -35.83
CA SER A 193 13.69 13.09 -35.75
C SER A 193 14.14 12.62 -34.36
N HIS A 194 13.46 11.59 -33.84
CA HIS A 194 13.78 10.85 -32.62
C HIS A 194 13.61 11.57 -31.27
N SER A 195 12.52 12.32 -31.04
CA SER A 195 12.10 12.55 -29.65
C SER A 195 11.53 11.25 -29.09
N THR A 196 12.31 10.55 -28.26
CA THR A 196 11.82 9.46 -27.41
C THR A 196 10.55 9.95 -26.71
N GLN A 197 9.43 9.26 -26.93
CA GLN A 197 8.22 9.54 -26.16
C GLN A 197 8.57 9.30 -24.70
N ASP A 198 8.67 10.37 -23.91
CA ASP A 198 8.95 10.26 -22.49
C ASP A 198 7.73 9.63 -21.83
N THR A 199 7.76 8.31 -21.66
CA THR A 199 6.75 7.61 -20.87
C THR A 199 6.82 8.13 -19.44
N HIS A 200 5.70 8.66 -18.97
CA HIS A 200 5.58 9.19 -17.63
C HIS A 200 4.72 8.23 -16.80
N MET A 201 5.25 7.83 -15.66
CA MET A 201 4.48 7.11 -14.65
C MET A 201 4.12 8.06 -13.52
N GLU A 202 2.98 7.83 -12.90
CA GLU A 202 2.53 8.60 -11.75
C GLU A 202 2.43 7.68 -10.54
N ILE A 203 3.25 7.94 -9.53
CA ILE A 203 3.16 7.29 -8.22
C ILE A 203 2.37 8.20 -7.31
N GLN A 204 1.40 7.64 -6.64
CA GLN A 204 0.62 8.33 -5.62
C GLN A 204 0.71 7.58 -4.29
N THR A 205 0.78 8.31 -3.18
CA THR A 205 0.82 7.76 -1.82
C THR A 205 0.19 8.75 -0.85
N TRP A 206 0.00 8.39 0.42
CA TRP A 206 -0.54 9.31 1.42
C TRP A 206 0.54 9.95 2.31
N PHE A 207 0.18 11.09 2.89
CA PHE A 207 0.96 11.77 3.95
C PHE A 207 0.01 12.32 5.01
N PRO A 208 -0.41 11.51 6.00
CA PRO A 208 -1.51 11.91 6.88
C PRO A 208 -1.15 13.04 7.84
N TYR A 209 0.14 13.22 8.17
CA TYR A 209 0.57 14.26 9.11
C TYR A 209 1.37 15.34 8.38
N LYS A 210 0.68 16.40 7.93
CA LYS A 210 1.34 17.56 7.32
C LYS A 210 1.64 18.68 8.34
N ASN A 211 0.75 18.86 9.33
CA ASN A 211 0.88 19.83 10.41
C ASN A 211 -0.05 19.47 11.58
N SER A 212 0.10 20.16 12.72
CA SER A 212 -0.69 19.97 13.95
C SER A 212 -2.19 20.20 13.82
N GLN A 213 -2.64 20.79 12.71
CA GLN A 213 -4.06 21.07 12.44
C GLN A 213 -4.70 19.98 11.57
N ARG A 214 -3.90 19.12 10.95
CA ARG A 214 -4.32 18.07 10.01
C ARG A 214 -3.69 16.75 10.42
N CYS A 215 -4.13 16.29 11.58
CA CYS A 215 -3.60 15.13 12.29
C CYS A 215 -4.42 13.88 12.07
N ASP A 216 -5.70 14.08 11.85
CA ASP A 216 -6.55 13.11 11.22
C ASP A 216 -6.63 13.53 9.75
N PRO A 217 -6.62 12.63 8.77
CA PRO A 217 -7.32 12.88 7.52
C PRO A 217 -8.74 13.37 7.84
N ALA A 218 -8.88 14.70 7.96
CA ALA A 218 -10.13 15.34 8.30
C ALA A 218 -11.21 14.79 7.36
N GLU A 219 -12.30 14.28 7.95
CA GLU A 219 -13.43 13.72 7.20
C GLU A 219 -13.16 12.38 6.48
N GLY A 220 -12.20 11.58 6.95
CA GLY A 220 -11.97 10.23 6.41
C GLY A 220 -11.35 10.24 5.01
N THR A 221 -10.67 11.32 4.63
CA THR A 221 -9.96 11.42 3.34
C THR A 221 -8.47 11.62 3.52
N VAL A 222 -7.67 10.61 3.16
CA VAL A 222 -6.22 10.72 3.22
C VAL A 222 -5.69 11.66 2.14
N PRO A 223 -4.84 12.63 2.51
CA PRO A 223 -4.22 13.52 1.55
C PRO A 223 -3.27 12.74 0.66
N VAL A 224 -3.51 12.83 -0.66
CA VAL A 224 -2.71 12.15 -1.67
C VAL A 224 -1.54 13.04 -2.10
N LYS A 225 -0.34 12.49 -2.09
CA LYS A 225 0.86 13.08 -2.65
C LYS A 225 1.20 12.37 -3.96
N VAL A 226 1.40 13.18 -4.99
CA VAL A 226 1.66 12.72 -6.35
C VAL A 226 3.13 12.94 -6.69
N PHE A 227 3.75 11.93 -7.26
CA PHE A 227 5.10 11.95 -7.80
C PHE A 227 5.03 11.54 -9.28
N THR A 228 5.54 12.37 -10.17
CA THR A 228 5.71 11.98 -11.58
C THR A 228 7.11 11.43 -11.78
N ILE A 229 7.21 10.18 -12.23
CA ILE A 229 8.48 9.57 -12.62
C ILE A 229 8.70 9.81 -14.11
N ARG A 230 9.84 10.41 -14.42
CA ARG A 230 10.35 10.56 -15.80
C ARG A 230 11.51 9.61 -16.11
N ASN A 231 12.19 9.11 -15.08
CA ASN A 231 13.37 8.25 -15.22
C ASN A 231 13.44 7.26 -14.06
N PHE A 232 13.85 6.03 -14.36
CA PHE A 232 14.12 4.96 -13.40
C PHE A 232 15.11 5.34 -12.29
N SER A 233 16.01 6.29 -12.53
CA SER A 233 16.93 6.82 -11.50
C SER A 233 16.19 7.37 -10.27
N TYR A 234 14.97 7.88 -10.44
CA TYR A 234 14.14 8.36 -9.34
C TYR A 234 13.75 7.23 -8.37
N ILE A 235 13.52 6.03 -8.88
CA ILE A 235 13.14 4.85 -8.08
C ILE A 235 14.37 4.34 -7.30
N ARG A 236 15.52 4.24 -7.97
CA ARG A 236 16.76 3.67 -7.37
C ARG A 236 17.36 4.48 -6.22
N GLY A 237 17.06 5.77 -6.13
CA GLY A 237 17.65 6.65 -5.10
C GLY A 237 16.69 7.07 -3.98
N ASN A 238 15.38 6.91 -4.17
CA ASN A 238 14.39 7.40 -3.22
C ASN A 238 13.65 6.25 -2.56
N ASP A 239 13.60 6.26 -1.23
CA ASP A 239 12.72 5.34 -0.51
C ASP A 239 11.28 5.87 -0.63
N ILE A 240 10.64 5.51 -1.74
CA ILE A 240 9.25 5.83 -2.07
C ILE A 240 8.25 5.18 -1.10
N PHE A 241 8.68 4.18 -0.34
CA PHE A 241 7.92 3.57 0.75
C PHE A 241 8.28 4.13 2.13
N LYS A 242 8.98 5.28 2.22
CA LYS A 242 9.26 5.91 3.52
C LYS A 242 7.95 6.09 4.27
N GLY A 243 7.81 5.30 5.35
CA GLY A 243 6.75 5.51 6.32
C GLY A 243 7.04 6.82 7.03
N HIS A 244 6.49 7.92 6.51
CA HIS A 244 6.67 9.27 7.07
C HIS A 244 6.09 9.39 8.50
N PHE A 245 5.29 8.40 8.89
CA PHE A 245 4.68 8.18 10.20
C PHE A 245 5.62 8.19 11.41
N ILE A 246 6.89 7.83 11.25
CA ILE A 246 7.68 7.38 12.41
C ILE A 246 8.57 8.49 13.00
N LYS A 247 8.81 9.59 12.28
CA LYS A 247 9.81 10.58 12.73
C LYS A 247 9.22 11.87 13.31
N ASN A 248 8.02 12.25 12.88
CA ASN A 248 7.45 13.53 13.27
C ASN A 248 5.94 13.52 13.01
N LEU A 249 5.14 13.60 14.08
CA LEU A 249 3.70 13.76 14.04
C LEU A 249 3.31 15.24 14.01
N HIS A 250 4.26 16.16 13.87
CA HIS A 250 4.03 17.60 13.68
C HIS A 250 3.09 18.23 14.74
N GLY A 251 3.16 17.76 15.98
CA GLY A 251 2.33 18.21 17.11
C GLY A 251 0.98 17.50 17.22
N CYS A 252 0.72 16.50 16.39
CA CYS A 252 -0.58 15.84 16.35
C CYS A 252 -0.93 15.09 17.64
N PRO A 253 -2.20 15.18 18.09
CA PRO A 253 -2.62 14.57 19.34
C PRO A 253 -2.72 13.06 19.21
N ILE A 254 -2.01 12.35 20.07
CA ILE A 254 -2.22 10.93 20.36
C ILE A 254 -3.19 10.87 21.53
N ARG A 255 -4.40 10.36 21.26
CA ARG A 255 -5.40 10.10 22.30
C ARG A 255 -5.13 8.74 22.92
N VAL A 256 -4.96 8.70 24.23
CA VAL A 256 -4.68 7.46 24.97
C VAL A 256 -5.74 7.28 26.04
N HIS A 257 -6.49 6.19 25.93
CA HIS A 257 -7.36 5.72 27.00
C HIS A 257 -6.51 4.96 28.02
N VAL A 258 -6.57 5.37 29.28
CA VAL A 258 -5.81 4.73 30.35
C VAL A 258 -6.76 4.15 31.38
N ARG A 259 -6.32 3.06 32.02
CA ARG A 259 -7.01 2.49 33.17
C ARG A 259 -6.12 2.62 34.38
N ILE A 260 -6.68 3.10 35.49
CA ILE A 260 -5.95 3.24 36.75
C ILE A 260 -5.44 1.87 37.20
N TYR A 261 -4.12 1.73 37.26
CA TYR A 261 -3.43 0.50 37.69
C TYR A 261 -2.04 0.88 38.24
N GLN A 262 -1.95 1.04 39.56
CA GLN A 262 -0.71 1.49 40.20
C GLN A 262 0.36 0.39 40.20
N PRO A 263 1.65 0.72 40.02
CA PRO A 263 2.24 2.07 39.87
C PRO A 263 2.35 2.54 38.40
N PHE A 264 1.71 1.85 37.46
CA PHE A 264 1.83 2.09 36.02
C PHE A 264 1.03 3.31 35.57
N VAL A 265 -0.21 3.42 36.06
CA VAL A 265 -1.10 4.57 35.88
C VAL A 265 -1.70 4.90 37.24
N ASN A 266 -1.33 6.05 37.81
CA ASN A 266 -1.89 6.51 39.08
C ASN A 266 -3.28 7.15 38.86
N PRO A 267 -4.11 7.25 39.93
CA PRO A 267 -5.34 8.02 39.87
C PRO A 267 -5.07 9.46 39.38
N PRO A 268 -5.94 10.03 38.55
CA PRO A 268 -5.73 11.36 38.02
C PRO A 268 -5.80 12.42 39.13
N LYS A 269 -5.07 13.51 38.94
CA LYS A 269 -5.22 14.71 39.76
C LYS A 269 -6.41 15.50 39.22
N ARG A 270 -7.32 15.88 40.12
CA ARG A 270 -8.50 16.67 39.78
C ARG A 270 -8.19 18.16 39.85
N PHE A 271 -8.38 18.86 38.74
CA PHE A 271 -8.22 20.31 38.64
C PHE A 271 -9.57 20.98 38.45
N TRP A 272 -9.94 21.84 39.39
CA TRP A 272 -11.18 22.62 39.34
C TRP A 272 -10.93 23.91 38.54
N LEU A 273 -11.72 24.12 37.49
CA LEU A 273 -11.75 25.39 36.75
C LEU A 273 -12.69 26.37 37.45
N ASN A 274 -13.87 25.88 37.87
CA ASN A 274 -14.91 26.62 38.58
C ASN A 274 -15.60 25.66 39.59
N ASP A 275 -16.48 26.17 40.46
CA ASP A 275 -17.20 25.38 41.48
C ASP A 275 -17.97 24.16 40.92
N SER A 276 -18.33 24.18 39.64
CA SER A 276 -19.10 23.12 38.97
C SER A 276 -18.34 22.35 37.89
N TYR A 277 -17.13 22.77 37.51
CA TYR A 277 -16.41 22.18 36.37
C TYR A 277 -14.98 21.83 36.76
N TYR A 278 -14.64 20.55 36.62
CA TYR A 278 -13.30 20.01 36.83
C TYR A 278 -12.86 19.18 35.62
N TYR A 279 -11.56 18.99 35.48
CA TYR A 279 -10.98 17.99 34.59
C TYR A 279 -9.97 17.13 35.36
N ASP A 280 -9.86 15.88 34.94
CA ASP A 280 -8.94 14.91 35.50
C ASP A 280 -7.67 14.88 34.64
N SER A 281 -6.51 15.04 35.28
CA SER A 281 -5.19 15.08 34.63
C SER A 281 -4.35 13.90 35.09
N TYR A 282 -3.98 13.05 34.14
CA TYR A 282 -3.10 11.90 34.37
C TYR A 282 -1.64 12.35 34.28
N GLU A 283 -1.03 12.59 35.43
CA GLU A 283 0.33 13.12 35.49
C GLU A 283 1.39 12.10 35.92
N ASP A 284 0.98 11.03 36.60
CA ASP A 284 1.90 10.15 37.32
C ASP A 284 1.69 8.68 36.93
N GLY A 285 2.77 7.92 36.99
CA GLY A 285 2.82 6.49 36.68
C GLY A 285 3.86 6.16 35.62
N LEU A 286 4.38 4.93 35.66
CA LEU A 286 5.44 4.48 34.74
C LEU A 286 5.01 4.53 33.27
N GLU A 287 3.78 4.14 32.95
CA GLU A 287 3.26 4.14 31.58
C GLU A 287 2.97 5.57 31.10
N ILE A 288 2.50 6.44 31.99
CA ILE A 288 2.27 7.86 31.66
C ILE A 288 3.59 8.54 31.28
N GLU A 289 4.68 8.26 32.01
CA GLU A 289 5.99 8.81 31.68
C GLU A 289 6.55 8.23 30.37
N LEU A 290 6.37 6.93 30.14
CA LEU A 290 6.73 6.31 28.87
C LEU A 290 5.99 6.95 27.69
N LEU A 291 4.68 7.17 27.81
CA LEU A 291 3.87 7.83 26.80
C LEU A 291 4.33 9.26 26.53
N ARG A 292 4.78 10.01 27.54
CA ARG A 292 5.39 11.33 27.34
C ARG A 292 6.70 11.26 26.58
N ILE A 293 7.56 10.28 26.88
CA ILE A 293 8.82 10.06 26.16
C ILE A 293 8.52 9.76 24.69
N ILE A 294 7.55 8.88 24.42
CA ILE A 294 7.08 8.57 23.06
C ILE A 294 6.54 9.83 22.37
N GLY A 295 5.65 10.58 23.03
CA GLY A 295 5.09 11.82 22.49
C GLY A 295 6.16 12.84 22.13
N LYS A 296 7.14 13.08 23.02
CA LYS A 296 8.29 13.95 22.74
C LYS A 296 9.14 13.43 21.58
N SER A 297 9.45 12.14 21.56
CA SER A 297 10.27 11.52 20.50
C SER A 297 9.61 11.59 19.13
N LEU A 298 8.28 11.55 19.07
CA LEU A 298 7.51 11.63 17.84
C LEU A 298 7.08 13.07 17.50
N ASN A 299 7.42 14.06 18.33
CA ASN A 299 6.87 15.41 18.24
C ASN A 299 5.33 15.39 18.12
N ALA A 300 4.68 14.73 19.07
CA ALA A 300 3.24 14.55 19.16
C ALA A 300 2.72 15.19 20.45
N SER A 301 1.49 15.71 20.43
CA SER A 301 0.81 16.08 21.67
C SER A 301 0.17 14.83 22.28
N LEU A 302 0.15 14.74 23.60
CA LEU A 302 -0.45 13.61 24.31
C LEU A 302 -1.77 14.08 24.94
N VAL A 303 -2.86 13.38 24.65
CA VAL A 303 -4.18 13.63 25.22
C VAL A 303 -4.60 12.36 25.94
N ILE A 304 -4.48 12.34 27.27
CA ILE A 304 -4.87 11.19 28.08
C ILE A 304 -6.32 11.37 28.50
N VAL A 305 -7.13 10.34 28.24
CA VAL A 305 -8.55 10.29 28.56
C VAL A 305 -8.84 9.02 29.36
N ASP A 306 -9.89 9.07 30.17
CA ASP A 306 -10.49 7.89 30.81
C ASP A 306 -11.45 7.24 29.80
#